data_AF-A0A9J6DFF8-F1
#
_entry.id   AF-A0A9J6DFF8-F1
#
_cell.length_a   1.000
_cell.length_b   1.000
_cell.length_c   1.000
_cell.angle_alpha   90.00
_cell.angle_beta   90.00
_cell.angle_gamma   90.00
#
_symmetry.space_group_name_H-M   'P 1'
#
loop_
_entity.id
_entity.type
_entity.pdbx_description
1 polymer ?
#
loop_
_entity_poly.entity_id
_entity_poly.type
_entity_poly.pdbx_seq_one_letter_code
_entity_poly.pdbx_strand_id
1 'polypeptide(L)'
;MHHYESTSSAMRDNQQPPMQGGADDGAAEDERHLIEKAKQIYLKGVAAERAGRMHDAISHYRRALQIVPDIEFRMASGSEWSVDEESSGSETE
;
A
#
# COMPACT_ATOMS: atom_id res chain seq x y z
N MET A 1 -66.70 -22.39 23.68
CA MET A 1 -65.87 -21.88 22.57
C MET A 1 -64.41 -21.95 23.00
N HIS A 2 -63.70 -23.02 22.63
CA HIS A 2 -62.26 -23.11 22.84
C HIS A 2 -61.55 -22.48 21.65
N HIS A 3 -60.85 -21.37 21.86
CA HIS A 3 -59.95 -20.81 20.86
C HIS A 3 -58.62 -21.53 20.97
N TYR A 4 -58.36 -22.42 20.01
CA TYR A 4 -57.02 -22.91 19.71
C TYR A 4 -56.40 -21.95 18.69
N GLU A 5 -55.51 -21.07 19.14
CA GLU A 5 -54.55 -20.42 18.24
C GLU A 5 -53.28 -21.26 18.21
N SER A 6 -53.27 -22.23 17.31
CA SER A 6 -52.07 -22.96 16.90
C SER A 6 -51.50 -22.25 15.67
N THR A 7 -50.53 -21.34 15.87
CA THR A 7 -49.40 -21.11 14.95
C THR A 7 -48.39 -20.18 15.63
N SER A 8 -47.38 -20.75 16.27
CA SER A 8 -46.08 -20.09 16.44
C SER A 8 -45.01 -21.16 16.26
N SER A 9 -44.98 -21.68 15.03
CA SER A 9 -43.98 -22.62 14.56
C SER A 9 -42.82 -21.83 13.96
N ALA A 10 -41.67 -21.95 14.62
CA ALA A 10 -40.34 -21.98 14.04
C ALA A 10 -39.97 -20.87 13.04
N MET A 11 -39.26 -19.85 13.54
CA MET A 11 -38.11 -19.28 12.82
C MET A 11 -36.98 -19.03 13.82
N ARG A 12 -36.29 -20.13 14.15
CA ARG A 12 -34.93 -20.11 14.66
C ARG A 12 -34.05 -20.12 13.42
N ASP A 13 -33.66 -18.97 12.90
CA ASP A 13 -32.51 -18.90 11.98
C ASP A 13 -32.00 -17.46 11.87
N ASN A 14 -30.76 -17.30 12.35
CA ASN A 14 -29.75 -16.47 11.72
C ASN A 14 -29.95 -14.94 11.67
N GLN A 15 -29.64 -14.26 12.77
CA GLN A 15 -28.93 -12.99 12.69
C GLN A 15 -27.63 -13.10 13.48
N GLN A 16 -26.55 -13.24 12.72
CA GLN A 16 -25.16 -13.41 13.13
C GLN A 16 -24.70 -12.26 14.04
N PRO A 17 -23.99 -12.52 15.15
CA PRO A 17 -23.01 -11.59 15.70
C PRO A 17 -21.60 -11.98 15.21
N PRO A 18 -20.61 -11.08 15.25
CA PRO A 18 -20.59 -9.67 14.89
C PRO A 18 -19.97 -9.48 13.49
N MET A 19 -20.28 -8.37 12.81
CA MET A 19 -19.46 -7.91 11.68
C MET A 19 -18.09 -7.51 12.27
N GLN A 20 -17.19 -8.47 12.28
CA GLN A 20 -15.79 -8.32 12.65
C GLN A 20 -15.06 -7.81 11.40
N GLY A 21 -14.60 -6.56 11.43
CA GLY A 21 -13.81 -6.00 10.34
C GLY A 21 -14.01 -4.49 10.20
N GLY A 22 -13.28 -3.72 10.98
CA GLY A 22 -13.30 -2.26 10.86
C GLY A 22 -12.39 -1.58 11.87
N ALA A 23 -11.25 -2.20 12.19
CA ALA A 23 -10.30 -1.66 13.16
C ALA A 23 -8.84 -1.70 12.69
N ASP A 24 -8.54 -2.15 11.46
CA ASP A 24 -7.15 -2.21 10.96
C ASP A 24 -6.86 -1.32 9.73
N ASP A 25 -7.88 -0.79 9.05
CA ASP A 25 -7.71 0.03 7.84
C ASP A 25 -6.77 1.24 8.05
N GLY A 26 -6.82 1.90 9.22
CA GLY A 26 -5.97 3.06 9.49
C GLY A 26 -4.47 2.72 9.52
N ALA A 27 -4.10 1.56 10.05
CA ALA A 27 -2.69 1.13 10.09
C ALA A 27 -2.18 0.74 8.70
N ALA A 28 -3.07 0.14 7.88
CA ALA A 28 -2.75 -0.23 6.51
C ALA A 28 -2.66 1.01 5.59
N GLU A 29 -3.47 2.04 5.80
CA GLU A 29 -3.38 3.32 5.10
C GLU A 29 -2.07 4.06 5.38
N ASP A 30 -1.67 4.10 6.66
CA ASP A 30 -0.39 4.67 7.06
C ASP A 30 0.79 3.92 6.44
N GLU A 31 0.76 2.58 6.42
CA GLU A 31 1.81 1.79 5.78
C GLU A 31 1.91 2.06 4.28
N ARG A 32 0.77 2.11 3.56
CA ARG A 32 0.73 2.45 2.13
C ARG A 32 1.37 3.81 1.85
N HIS A 33 1.06 4.81 2.66
CA HIS A 33 1.61 6.15 2.51
C HIS A 33 3.14 6.19 2.77
N LEU A 34 3.62 5.44 3.76
CA LEU A 34 5.05 5.29 4.03
C LEU A 34 5.80 4.59 2.88
N ILE A 35 5.20 3.54 2.30
CA ILE A 35 5.76 2.84 1.13
C ILE A 35 5.89 3.78 -0.05
N GLU A 36 4.83 4.52 -0.39
CA GLU A 36 4.84 5.44 -1.53
C GLU A 36 5.90 6.53 -1.33
N LYS A 37 6.01 7.08 -0.11
CA LYS A 37 7.06 8.04 0.24
C LYS A 37 8.47 7.44 0.08
N ALA A 38 8.70 6.23 0.58
CA ALA A 38 9.99 5.56 0.48
C ALA A 38 10.37 5.30 -0.98
N LYS A 39 9.40 4.90 -1.81
CA LYS A 39 9.55 4.65 -3.24
C LYS A 39 9.95 5.91 -4.01
N GLN A 40 9.27 7.03 -3.79
CA GLN A 40 9.63 8.32 -4.41
C GLN A 40 11.08 8.72 -4.08
N ILE A 41 11.52 8.44 -2.85
CA ILE A 41 12.90 8.72 -2.42
C ILE A 41 13.87 7.74 -3.08
N TYR A 42 13.54 6.46 -3.18
CA TYR A 42 14.36 5.44 -3.84
C TYR A 42 14.59 5.77 -5.32
N LEU A 43 13.53 6.16 -6.05
CA LEU A 43 13.63 6.53 -7.47
C LEU A 43 14.54 7.75 -7.70
N LYS A 44 14.57 8.71 -6.77
CA LYS A 44 15.54 9.81 -6.81
C LYS A 44 16.98 9.31 -6.65
N GLY A 45 17.18 8.27 -5.83
CA GLY A 45 18.46 7.57 -5.71
C GLY A 45 18.89 6.95 -7.03
N VAL A 46 17.99 6.22 -7.69
CA VAL A 46 18.22 5.62 -9.02
C VAL A 46 18.56 6.68 -10.06
N ALA A 47 17.83 7.79 -10.10
CA ALA A 47 18.12 8.89 -11.02
C ALA A 47 19.49 9.53 -10.74
N ALA A 48 19.86 9.71 -9.47
CA ALA A 48 21.16 10.25 -9.09
C ALA A 48 22.31 9.28 -9.45
N GLU A 49 22.12 7.98 -9.27
CA GLU A 49 23.07 6.93 -9.65
C GLU A 49 23.32 6.94 -11.17
N ARG A 50 22.24 6.95 -11.97
CA ARG A 50 22.31 7.06 -13.44
C ARG A 50 23.03 8.32 -13.90
N ALA A 51 22.91 9.42 -13.13
CA ALA A 51 23.60 10.68 -13.39
C ALA A 51 25.04 10.74 -12.85
N GLY A 52 25.57 9.66 -12.25
CA GLY A 52 26.92 9.62 -11.67
C GLY A 52 27.06 10.33 -10.31
N ARG A 53 25.97 10.82 -9.72
CA ARG A 53 25.96 11.53 -8.43
C ARG A 53 25.86 10.54 -7.27
N MET A 54 26.93 9.78 -7.05
CA MET A 54 26.96 8.67 -6.08
C MET A 54 26.65 9.09 -4.64
N HIS A 55 27.11 10.27 -4.20
CA HIS A 55 26.84 10.76 -2.85
C HIS A 55 25.35 11.08 -2.62
N ASP A 56 24.69 11.64 -3.63
CA ASP A 56 23.25 11.93 -3.59
C ASP A 56 22.44 10.63 -3.65
N ALA A 57 22.86 9.68 -4.50
CA ALA A 57 22.23 8.37 -4.60
C ALA A 57 22.23 7.64 -3.25
N ILE A 58 23.40 7.55 -2.60
CA ILE A 58 23.54 6.94 -1.26
C ILE A 58 22.63 7.63 -0.25
N SER A 59 22.56 8.97 -0.29
CA SER A 59 21.72 9.74 0.64
C SER A 59 20.23 9.43 0.46
N HIS A 60 19.77 9.35 -0.80
CA HIS A 60 18.40 8.97 -1.12
C HIS A 60 18.08 7.53 -0.73
N TYR A 61 18.91 6.56 -1.11
CA TYR A 61 18.69 5.15 -0.76
C TYR A 61 18.62 4.93 0.75
N ARG A 62 19.55 5.52 1.51
CA ARG A 62 19.53 5.44 2.98
C ARG A 62 18.24 5.98 3.57
N ARG A 63 17.69 7.06 3.00
CA ARG A 63 16.45 7.66 3.49
C ARG A 63 15.23 6.80 3.15
N ALA A 64 15.20 6.15 1.99
CA ALA A 64 14.15 5.20 1.64
C ALA A 64 14.15 4.00 2.61
N LEU A 65 15.33 3.43 2.87
CA LEU A 65 15.52 2.30 3.80
C LEU A 65 15.15 2.64 5.25
N GLN A 66 15.32 3.89 5.69
CA GLN A 66 14.87 4.34 7.02
C GLN A 66 13.35 4.35 7.18
N ILE A 67 12.60 4.50 6.07
CA ILE A 67 11.14 4.54 6.08
C ILE A 67 10.60 3.13 5.87
N VAL A 68 11.11 2.42 4.87
CA VAL A 68 10.77 1.03 4.56
C VAL A 68 12.06 0.24 4.34
N PRO A 69 12.50 -0.58 5.31
CA PRO A 69 13.75 -1.35 5.21
C PRO A 69 13.78 -2.33 4.04
N ASP A 70 12.63 -2.91 3.68
CA ASP A 70 12.48 -3.87 2.57
C ASP A 70 12.04 -3.21 1.25
N ILE A 71 12.29 -1.91 1.08
CA ILE A 71 11.83 -1.19 -0.12
C ILE A 71 12.39 -1.78 -1.40
N GLU A 72 13.64 -2.25 -1.41
CA GLU A 72 14.26 -2.87 -2.58
C GLU A 72 13.52 -4.14 -3.02
N PHE A 73 13.13 -4.99 -2.08
CA PHE A 73 12.36 -6.21 -2.37
C PHE A 73 10.93 -5.90 -2.80
N ARG A 74 10.30 -4.89 -2.18
CA ARG A 74 8.96 -4.42 -2.58
C ARG A 74 8.97 -3.82 -4.00
N MET A 75 10.05 -3.15 -4.39
CA MET A 75 10.23 -2.64 -5.75
C MET A 75 10.58 -3.74 -6.77
N ALA A 76 11.35 -4.75 -6.37
CA ALA A 76 11.75 -5.84 -7.26
C ALA A 76 10.65 -6.90 -7.48
N SER A 77 9.82 -7.17 -6.46
CA SER A 77 8.74 -8.19 -6.54
C SER A 77 7.45 -7.67 -7.15
N GLY A 78 7.27 -6.35 -7.24
CA GLY A 78 6.15 -5.74 -7.95
C GLY A 78 6.30 -5.92 -9.46
N SER A 79 5.79 -7.02 -10.02
CA SER A 79 5.58 -7.19 -11.47
C SER A 79 4.65 -6.13 -12.09
N GLU A 80 4.20 -5.13 -11.33
CA GLU A 80 3.39 -3.99 -11.77
C GLU A 80 4.14 -2.65 -11.71
N TRP A 81 5.44 -2.65 -11.48
CA TRP A 81 6.25 -1.42 -11.57
C TRP A 81 7.13 -1.47 -12.82
N SER A 82 6.50 -1.35 -13.98
CA SER A 82 7.22 -0.81 -15.14
C SER A 82 7.65 0.59 -14.76
N VAL A 83 8.96 0.82 -14.70
CA VAL A 83 9.50 2.17 -14.81
C VAL A 83 9.18 2.62 -16.23
N ASP A 84 7.96 3.11 -16.44
CA ASP A 84 7.60 3.82 -17.65
C ASP A 84 8.41 5.10 -17.62
N GLU A 85 9.55 5.03 -18.27
CA GLU A 85 10.50 6.10 -18.49
C GLU A 85 9.81 7.13 -19.41
N GLU A 86 8.84 7.88 -18.87
CA GLU A 86 8.25 9.04 -19.52
C GLU A 86 9.31 10.15 -19.55
N SER A 87 10.14 10.03 -20.58
CA SER A 87 10.80 11.10 -21.32
C SER A 87 10.16 12.48 -21.05
N SER A 88 10.83 13.31 -20.26
CA SER A 88 10.82 14.75 -20.50
C SER A 88 12.25 15.16 -20.84
N GLY A 89 12.45 15.26 -22.15
CA GLY A 89 13.70 15.55 -22.79
C GLY A 89 14.27 16.90 -22.38
N SER A 90 15.59 16.94 -22.42
CA SER A 90 16.40 18.13 -22.61
C SER A 90 15.77 19.10 -23.61
N GLU A 91 15.44 20.30 -23.16
CA GLU A 91 15.35 21.48 -24.02
C GLU A 91 16.48 22.41 -23.59
N THR A 92 17.57 22.37 -24.36
CA THR A 92 18.64 23.36 -24.33
C THR A 92 18.44 24.27 -25.53
N GLU A 93 18.11 25.54 -25.27
CA GLU A 93 18.33 26.67 -26.19
C GLU A 93 19.08 27.78 -25.45
#